data_AF-A0A4Q1TC21-F1
#
_entry.id   AF-A0A4Q1TC21-F1
#
_cell.length_a   1.000
_cell.length_b   1.000
_cell.length_c   1.000
_cell.angle_alpha   90.00
_cell.angle_beta   90.00
_cell.angle_gamma   90.00
#
_symmetry.space_group_name_H-M   'P 1'
#
loop_
_entity.id
_entity.type
_entity.pdbx_description
1 polymer ?
#
loop_
_entity_poly.entity_id
_entity_poly.type
_entity_poly.pdbx_seq_one_letter_code
_entity_poly.pdbx_strand_id
1 'polypeptide(L)' 'MFLENNYEFSRTISSIQDIDHLMDKKESIKNQIMEYISWEERMALYQQVQIINKRIREIKDHTVVRHIS' A
#
# COMPACT_ATOMS: atom_id res chain seq x y z
N MET A 1 -9.93 14.50 -9.16
CA MET A 1 -9.93 13.22 -8.43
C MET A 1 -9.49 13.54 -7.01
N PHE A 2 -10.25 13.19 -5.97
CA PHE A 2 -9.79 13.45 -4.58
C PHE A 2 -8.94 12.26 -4.14
N LEU A 3 -7.64 12.49 -3.95
CA LEU A 3 -6.77 11.48 -3.36
C LEU A 3 -7.18 11.25 -1.90
N GLU A 4 -7.37 9.99 -1.53
CA GLU A 4 -7.56 9.59 -0.13
C GLU A 4 -6.37 10.10 0.69
N ASN A 5 -6.63 10.75 1.82
CA ASN A 5 -5.56 11.24 2.68
C ASN A 5 -4.73 10.05 3.18
N ASN A 6 -3.40 10.18 3.17
CA ASN A 6 -2.47 9.12 3.59
C ASN A 6 -2.78 8.52 4.97
N TYR A 7 -3.37 9.30 5.88
CA TYR A 7 -3.77 8.81 7.20
C TYR A 7 -4.90 7.78 7.14
N GLU A 8 -5.96 8.07 6.37
CA GLU A 8 -7.08 7.16 6.17
C GLU A 8 -6.63 5.92 5.38
N PHE A 9 -5.85 6.15 4.33
CA PHE A 9 -5.26 5.09 3.54
C PHE A 9 -4.44 4.13 4.41
N SER A 10 -3.57 4.65 5.29
CA SER A 10 -2.76 3.82 6.20
C SER A 10 -3.61 2.96 7.12
N ARG A 11 -4.74 3.47 7.64
CA ARG A 11 -5.65 2.68 8.48
C ARG A 11 -6.29 1.54 7.68
N THR A 12 -6.75 1.84 6.46
CA THR A 12 -7.33 0.84 5.56
C THR A 12 -6.32 -0.25 5.21
N ILE A 13 -5.08 0.11 4.86
CA ILE A 13 -4.04 -0.88 4.55
C ILE A 13 -3.68 -1.73 5.77
N SER A 14 -3.64 -1.14 6.96
CA SER A 14 -3.28 -1.86 8.20
C SER A 14 -4.28 -2.96 8.58
N SER A 15 -5.54 -2.86 8.16
CA SER A 15 -6.56 -3.87 8.46
C SER A 15 -6.54 -5.07 7.50
N ILE A 16 -5.89 -4.94 6.34
CA ILE A 16 -5.79 -6.01 5.34
C ILE A 16 -4.71 -7.03 5.78
N GLN A 17 -5.04 -8.32 5.72
CA GLN A 17 -4.13 -9.44 5.99
C GLN A 17 -3.76 -10.23 4.73
N ASP A 18 -4.56 -10.09 3.67
CA ASP A 18 -4.33 -10.76 2.41
C ASP A 18 -3.27 -10.02 1.59
N ILE A 19 -2.16 -10.70 1.32
CA ILE A 19 -1.05 -10.16 0.54
C ILE A 19 -1.47 -9.95 -0.91
N ASP A 20 -2.29 -10.83 -1.49
CA ASP A 20 -2.67 -10.73 -2.91
C ASP A 20 -3.54 -9.49 -3.12
N HIS A 21 -4.52 -9.27 -2.24
CA HIS A 21 -5.30 -8.03 -2.24
C HIS A 21 -4.41 -6.77 -2.06
N LEU A 22 -3.37 -6.82 -1.22
CA LEU A 22 -2.41 -5.71 -1.09
C LEU A 22 -1.61 -5.49 -2.39
N MET A 23 -1.22 -6.56 -3.08
CA MET A 23 -0.52 -6.44 -4.36
C MET A 23 -1.41 -5.83 -5.45
N ASP A 24 -2.67 -6.24 -5.54
CA ASP A 24 -3.63 -5.68 -6.50
C ASP A 24 -3.83 -4.18 -6.28
N LYS A 25 -3.99 -3.77 -5.00
CA LYS A 25 -4.08 -2.35 -4.64
C LYS A 25 -2.83 -1.57 -5.03
N LYS A 26 -1.65 -2.14 -4.81
CA LYS A 26 -0.36 -1.52 -5.19
C LYS A 26 -0.25 -1.34 -6.70
N GLU A 27 -0.71 -2.31 -7.48
CA GLU A 27 -0.64 -2.25 -8.94
C GLU A 27 -1.61 -1.19 -9.49
N SER A 28 -2.82 -1.10 -8.93
CA SER A 28 -3.77 -0.03 -9.25
C SER A 28 -3.18 1.37 -9.01
N ILE A 29 -2.49 1.58 -7.89
CA ILE A 29 -1.84 2.86 -7.58
C ILE A 29 -0.68 3.17 -8.55
N LYS A 30 0.12 2.16 -8.92
CA LYS A 30 1.18 2.37 -9.93
C LYS A 30 0.61 2.79 -11.27
N ASN A 31 -0.52 2.21 -11.69
CA ASN A 31 -1.18 2.61 -12.92
C ASN A 31 -1.60 4.09 -12.86
N GLN A 32 -2.11 4.56 -11.72
CA GLN A 32 -2.44 5.98 -11.54
C GLN A 32 -1.20 6.90 -11.59
N ILE A 33 -0.05 6.45 -11.10
CA ILE A 33 1.22 7.22 -11.18
C ILE A 33 1.65 7.46 -12.63
N MET A 34 1.35 6.51 -13.52
CA MET A 34 1.67 6.58 -14.95
C MET A 34 0.75 7.53 -15.73
N GLU A 35 -0.36 7.96 -15.14
CA GLU A 35 -1.26 8.96 -15.73
C GLU A 35 -0.69 10.38 -15.64
N TYR A 36 -1.31 11.31 -16.38
CA TYR A 36 -0.96 12.72 -16.32
C TYR A 36 -1.57 13.37 -15.07
N ILE A 37 -0.84 13.31 -13.98
CA ILE A 37 -1.20 13.86 -12.65
C ILE A 37 -0.18 14.92 -12.21
N SER A 38 -0.55 15.72 -11.20
CA SER A 38 0.36 16.71 -10.62
C SER A 38 1.52 16.04 -9.87
N TRP A 39 2.58 16.81 -9.61
CA TRP A 39 3.71 16.32 -8.82
C TRP A 39 3.30 15.96 -7.39
N GLU A 40 2.47 16.79 -6.77
CA GLU A 40 1.94 16.59 -5.42
C GLU A 40 1.10 15.31 -5.36
N GLU A 41 0.25 15.08 -6.36
CA GLU A 41 -0.53 13.85 -6.49
C GLU A 41 0.37 12.62 -6.63
N ARG A 42 1.41 12.72 -7.48
CA ARG A 42 2.40 11.65 -7.66
C ARG A 42 3.14 11.34 -6.36
N MET A 43 3.48 12.34 -5.54
CA MET A 43 4.14 12.13 -4.25
C MET A 43 3.24 11.40 -3.25
N ALA A 44 1.96 11.77 -3.19
CA ALA A 44 0.99 11.07 -2.36
C ALA A 44 0.85 9.60 -2.77
N LEU A 45 0.74 9.30 -4.07
CA LEU A 45 0.66 7.92 -4.55
C LEU A 45 1.92 7.11 -4.23
N TYR A 46 3.13 7.69 -4.35
CA TYR A 46 4.35 6.99 -3.93
C TYR A 46 4.35 6.67 -2.42
N GLN A 47 3.86 7.59 -1.58
CA GLN A 47 3.73 7.35 -0.14
C GLN A 47 2.76 6.19 0.13
N GLN A 48 1.63 6.14 -0.58
CA GLN A 48 0.69 5.03 -0.50
C GLN A 48 1.31 3.68 -0.91
N VAL A 49 2.14 3.65 -1.95
CA VAL A 49 2.91 2.44 -2.32
C VAL A 49 3.87 2.01 -1.21
N GLN A 50 4.54 2.95 -0.54
CA GLN A 50 5.42 2.64 0.59
C GLN A 50 4.66 2.05 1.78
N ILE A 51 3.47 2.59 2.08
CA ILE A 51 2.58 2.07 3.13
C ILE A 51 2.19 0.61 2.83
N ILE A 52 1.80 0.30 1.59
CA ILE A 52 1.49 -1.09 1.20
C ILE A 52 2.72 -2.00 1.34
N ASN A 53 3.88 -1.58 0.83
CA ASN A 53 5.11 -2.37 0.92
C ASN A 53 5.48 -2.69 2.37
N LYS A 54 5.32 -1.71 3.27
CA LYS A 54 5.54 -1.90 4.71
C LYS A 54 4.60 -2.97 5.25
N ARG A 55 3.31 -2.90 4.94
CA ARG A 55 2.32 -3.85 5.43
C ARG A 55 2.56 -5.27 4.94
N ILE A 56 2.91 -5.44 3.65
CA ILE A 56 3.27 -6.75 3.10
C ILE A 56 4.46 -7.35 3.85
N ARG A 57 5.47 -6.53 4.18
CA ARG A 57 6.63 -6.97 4.96
C ARG A 57 6.21 -7.44 6.36
N GLU A 58 5.40 -6.66 7.07
CA GLU A 58 4.89 -7.03 8.39
C GLU A 58 4.16 -8.39 8.37
N ILE A 59 3.28 -8.61 7.39
CA ILE A 59 2.54 -9.88 7.28
C ILE A 59 3.50 -11.05 7.02
N LYS A 60 4.48 -10.87 6.13
CA LYS A 60 5.49 -11.90 5.83
C LYS A 60 6.34 -12.23 7.06
N ASP A 61 6.80 -11.21 7.78
CA ASP A 61 7.61 -11.39 8.99
C ASP A 61 6.82 -12.13 10.08
N HIS A 62 5.55 -11.77 10.29
CA HIS A 62 4.67 -12.49 11.24
C HIS A 62 4.40 -13.95 10.84
N THR A 63 4.30 -14.23 9.55
CA THR A 63 4.09 -15.59 9.04
C THR A 63 5.32 -16.45 9.27
N VAL A 64 6.52 -15.92 9.01
CA VAL A 64 7.79 -16.61 9.25
C VAL A 64 7.98 -16.94 10.73
N VAL A 65 7.70 -16.00 11.64
CA VAL A 65 7.82 -16.24 13.10
C VAL A 65 6.89 -17.34 13.58
N ARG A 66 5.67 -17.47 13.03
CA ARG A 66 4.72 -18.53 13.39
C ARG A 66 5.12 -19.94 12.93
N HIS A 67 6.01 -20.06 11.93
CA HIS A 67 6.49 -21.36 11.45
C HIS A 67 7.77 -21.84 12.15
N ILE A 68 8.45 -20.96 12.88
CA ILE A 68 9.71 -21.26 13.60
C ILE A 68 9.45 -21.50 15.11
N SER A 69 8.23 -21.20 15.60
CA SER A 69 7.78 -21.45 16.98
C SER A 69 7.00 -22.76 17.06
#